data_AF-A0A2M8L7Q1-F1
#
_entry.id   AF-A0A2M8L7Q1-F1
#
_cell.length_a   1.000
_cell.length_b   1.000
_cell.length_c   1.000
_cell.angle_alpha   90.00
_cell.angle_beta   90.00
_cell.angle_gamma   90.00
#
_symmetry.space_group_name_H-M   'P 1'
#
loop_
_entity.id
_entity.type
_entity.pdbx_description
1 polymer ?
#
loop_
_entity_poly.entity_id
_entity_poly.type
_entity_poly.pdbx_seq_one_letter_code
_entity_poly.pdbx_strand_id
1 'polypeptide(L)'
;MPANFPIIFKVSYLLAILPTIFVVITAMLSSKEVGGTLGQGLKKISAGSIIHTILIMTYIVLERGNRGLLEESVIKIFFIIGGGLGSGLFTWGYLQIYKIARKLKLFTI
;
A
#
# COMPACT_ATOMS: atom_id res chain seq x y z
N MET A 1 27.53 10.04 11.50
CA MET A 1 26.58 10.96 12.16
C MET A 1 25.17 10.49 11.84
N PRO A 2 24.25 10.36 12.81
CA PRO A 2 22.87 10.04 12.47
C PRO A 2 22.31 11.23 11.68
N ALA A 3 21.92 11.00 10.42
CA ALA A 3 21.19 12.00 9.66
C ALA A 3 19.88 12.24 10.41
N ASN A 4 19.76 13.40 11.05
CA ASN A 4 18.50 13.81 11.64
C ASN A 4 17.52 14.01 10.50
N PHE A 5 16.63 13.03 10.27
CA PHE A 5 15.57 13.17 9.29
C PHE A 5 14.79 14.47 9.57
N PRO A 6 14.49 15.26 8.53
CA PRO A 6 13.65 16.44 8.67
C PRO A 6 12.36 16.07 9.42
N ILE A 7 11.91 16.93 10.33
CA ILE A 7 10.67 16.71 11.10
C ILE A 7 9.49 16.42 10.18
N ILE A 8 9.43 17.08 9.02
CA ILE A 8 8.46 16.82 7.95
C ILE A 8 8.45 15.35 7.55
N PHE A 9 9.61 14.72 7.36
CA PHE A 9 9.70 13.32 6.94
C PHE A 9 9.14 12.37 8.02
N LYS A 10 9.40 12.67 9.30
CA LYS A 10 8.89 11.90 10.44
C LYS A 10 7.37 12.04 10.58
N VAL A 11 6.84 13.24 10.38
CA VAL A 11 5.40 13.52 10.46
C VAL A 11 4.66 12.91 9.28
N SER A 12 5.15 13.11 8.05
CA SER A 12 4.58 12.49 6.84
C SER A 12 4.55 10.96 6.94
N TYR A 13 5.56 10.37 7.57
CA TYR A 13 5.60 8.93 7.84
C TYR A 13 4.49 8.46 8.79
N LEU A 14 4.32 9.12 9.93
CA LEU A 14 3.25 8.79 10.89
C LEU A 14 1.86 8.99 10.25
N LEU A 15 1.70 10.05 9.46
CA LEU A 15 0.49 10.32 8.69
C LEU A 15 0.25 9.34 7.55
N ALA A 16 1.27 8.65 7.05
CA ALA A 16 1.10 7.62 6.02
C ALA A 16 0.80 6.25 6.64
N ILE A 17 1.55 5.84 7.68
CA ILE A 17 1.45 4.49 8.24
C ILE A 17 0.13 4.25 8.96
N LEU A 18 -0.28 5.16 9.86
CA LEU A 18 -1.48 4.93 10.67
C LEU A 18 -2.74 4.77 9.80
N PRO A 19 -3.00 5.64 8.81
CA PRO A 19 -4.09 5.44 7.87
C PRO A 19 -3.93 4.17 7.03
N THR A 20 -2.71 3.83 6.60
CA THR A 20 -2.50 2.62 5.79
C THR A 20 -2.81 1.34 6.58
N ILE A 21 -2.38 1.27 7.84
CA ILE A 21 -2.73 0.15 8.75
C ILE A 21 -4.25 0.09 8.93
N PHE A 22 -4.89 1.24 9.18
CA PHE A 22 -6.34 1.30 9.35
C PHE A 22 -7.07 0.81 8.09
N VAL A 23 -6.66 1.29 6.90
CA VAL A 23 -7.19 0.83 5.60
C VAL A 23 -7.01 -0.67 5.42
N VAL A 24 -5.85 -1.24 5.76
CA VAL A 24 -5.61 -2.68 5.67
C VAL A 24 -6.57 -3.45 6.58
N ILE A 25 -6.66 -3.06 7.86
CA ILE A 25 -7.53 -3.73 8.84
C ILE A 25 -9.00 -3.64 8.41
N THR A 26 -9.49 -2.44 8.10
CA THR A 26 -10.88 -2.22 7.69
C THR A 26 -11.19 -2.99 6.41
N ALA A 27 -10.33 -2.92 5.38
CA ALA A 27 -10.57 -3.66 4.14
C ALA A 27 -10.53 -5.18 4.35
N MET A 28 -9.66 -5.69 5.23
CA MET A 28 -9.64 -7.12 5.57
C MET A 28 -10.90 -7.56 6.31
N LEU A 29 -11.36 -6.81 7.33
CA LEU A 29 -12.58 -7.10 8.08
C LEU A 29 -13.80 -7.04 7.17
N SER A 30 -13.98 -5.95 6.43
CA SER A 30 -15.09 -5.79 5.48
C SER A 30 -15.05 -6.84 4.37
N SER A 31 -13.87 -7.32 3.97
CA SER A 31 -13.78 -8.40 2.97
C SER A 31 -14.34 -9.73 3.45
N LYS A 32 -14.28 -10.00 4.76
CA LYS A 32 -14.84 -11.21 5.37
C LYS A 32 -16.36 -11.11 5.46
N GLU A 33 -16.87 -9.93 5.77
CA GLU A 33 -18.31 -9.69 5.92
C GLU A 33 -19.03 -9.70 4.58
N VAL A 34 -18.50 -9.02 3.55
CA VAL A 34 -19.20 -8.92 2.26
C VAL A 34 -19.00 -10.16 1.38
N GLY A 35 -17.84 -10.81 1.47
CA GLY A 35 -17.52 -11.97 0.64
C GLY A 35 -17.56 -11.69 -0.88
N GLY A 36 -17.56 -12.76 -1.66
CA GLY A 36 -17.73 -12.70 -3.13
C GLY A 36 -16.70 -11.81 -3.84
N THR A 37 -17.13 -11.18 -4.94
CA THR A 37 -16.26 -10.35 -5.77
C THR A 37 -15.91 -9.00 -5.13
N LEU A 38 -16.75 -8.46 -4.23
CA LEU A 38 -16.44 -7.21 -3.52
C LEU A 38 -15.35 -7.45 -2.47
N GLY A 39 -15.47 -8.53 -1.69
CA GLY A 39 -14.44 -8.93 -0.74
C GLY A 39 -13.10 -9.22 -1.42
N GLN A 40 -13.11 -9.80 -2.62
CA GLN A 40 -11.90 -9.96 -3.43
C GLN A 40 -11.29 -8.63 -3.88
N GLY A 41 -12.09 -7.60 -4.15
CA GLY A 41 -11.61 -6.26 -4.47
C GLY A 41 -10.93 -5.61 -3.26
N LEU A 42 -11.58 -5.67 -2.09
CA LEU A 42 -11.03 -5.17 -0.83
C LEU A 42 -9.72 -5.85 -0.45
N LYS A 43 -9.62 -7.18 -0.61
CA LYS A 43 -8.36 -7.93 -0.37
C LYS A 43 -7.21 -7.47 -1.28
N LYS A 44 -7.50 -7.12 -2.54
CA LYS A 44 -6.48 -6.58 -3.46
C LYS A 44 -6.01 -5.20 -3.01
N ILE A 45 -6.93 -4.33 -2.56
CA ILE A 45 -6.58 -3.03 -1.98
C ILE A 45 -5.71 -3.22 -0.74
N SER A 46 -6.09 -4.11 0.19
CA SER A 46 -5.26 -4.44 1.36
C SER A 46 -3.87 -4.93 0.96
N ALA A 47 -3.77 -5.82 -0.03
CA ALA A 47 -2.50 -6.34 -0.49
C ALA A 47 -1.61 -5.26 -1.11
N GLY A 48 -2.18 -4.35 -1.92
CA GLY A 48 -1.48 -3.17 -2.44
C GLY A 48 -0.94 -2.28 -1.32
N SER A 49 -1.77 -1.98 -0.32
CA SER A 49 -1.38 -1.21 0.87
C SER A 49 -0.24 -1.85 1.65
N ILE A 50 -0.27 -3.18 1.82
CA ILE A 50 0.80 -3.92 2.51
C ILE A 50 2.11 -3.81 1.72
N ILE A 51 2.08 -4.02 0.39
CA ILE A 51 3.29 -3.90 -0.45
C ILE A 51 3.88 -2.50 -0.32
N HIS A 52 3.09 -1.44 -0.46
CA HIS A 52 3.59 -0.07 -0.31
C HIS A 52 4.11 0.23 1.11
N THR A 53 3.48 -0.35 2.14
CA THR A 53 3.99 -0.24 3.52
C THR A 53 5.37 -0.88 3.64
N ILE A 54 5.56 -2.09 3.08
CA ILE A 54 6.86 -2.77 3.07
C ILE A 54 7.91 -1.91 2.36
N LEU A 55 7.59 -1.34 1.20
CA LEU A 55 8.51 -0.46 0.47
C LEU A 55 8.93 0.77 1.31
N ILE A 56 7.97 1.43 1.96
CA ILE A 56 8.25 2.58 2.84
C ILE A 56 9.14 2.15 4.01
N MET A 57 8.84 1.01 4.65
CA MET A 57 9.66 0.48 5.74
C MET A 57 11.08 0.17 5.27
N THR A 58 11.23 -0.50 4.13
CA THR A 58 12.53 -0.78 3.52
C THR A 58 13.30 0.50 3.23
N TYR A 59 12.65 1.53 2.67
CA TYR A 59 13.28 2.82 2.40
C TYR A 59 13.86 3.45 3.68
N ILE A 60 13.11 3.41 4.77
CA ILE A 60 13.54 3.97 6.05
C ILE A 60 14.73 3.20 6.63
N VAL A 61 14.71 1.88 6.53
CA VAL A 61 15.85 1.05 6.96
C VAL A 61 17.10 1.42 6.16
N LEU A 62 16.99 1.59 4.85
CA LEU A 62 18.09 1.99 3.99
C LEU A 62 18.62 3.40 4.33
N GLU A 63 17.72 4.36 4.55
CA GLU A 63 18.08 5.73 4.91
C GLU A 63 18.72 5.85 6.31
N ARG A 64 18.48 4.91 7.22
CA ARG A 64 19.18 4.82 8.52
C ARG A 64 20.64 4.37 8.41
N GLY A 65 21.18 4.28 7.20
CA GLY A 65 22.54 3.81 6.93
C GLY A 65 22.65 2.30 6.84
N ASN A 66 21.52 1.58 6.90
CA ASN A 66 21.48 0.12 6.85
C ASN A 66 21.42 -0.37 5.38
N ARG A 67 22.29 0.18 4.53
CA ARG A 67 22.34 -0.14 3.09
C ARG A 67 22.71 -1.61 2.78
N GLY A 68 23.22 -2.33 3.77
CA GLY A 68 23.42 -3.78 3.70
C GLY A 68 24.34 -4.22 2.55
N LEU A 69 24.17 -5.47 2.12
CA LEU A 69 24.96 -6.14 1.07
C LEU A 69 24.44 -5.89 -0.37
N LEU A 70 23.29 -5.21 -0.52
CA LEU A 70 22.62 -5.09 -1.81
C LEU A 70 23.15 -3.89 -2.60
N GLU A 71 23.43 -4.11 -3.88
CA GLU A 71 23.79 -3.03 -4.81
C GLU A 71 22.62 -2.05 -5.01
N GLU A 72 22.96 -0.79 -5.29
CA GLU A 72 21.98 0.29 -5.51
C GLU A 72 21.04 -0.02 -6.70
N SER A 73 21.54 -0.69 -7.73
CA SER A 73 20.79 -1.16 -8.89
C SER A 73 19.66 -2.12 -8.48
N VAL A 74 19.94 -3.08 -7.61
CA VAL A 74 18.98 -4.08 -7.10
C VAL A 74 17.91 -3.40 -6.26
N ILE A 75 18.31 -2.44 -5.42
CA ILE A 75 17.38 -1.65 -4.61
C ILE A 75 16.41 -0.88 -5.52
N LYS A 76 16.91 -0.18 -6.54
CA LYS A 76 16.06 0.56 -7.50
C LYS A 76 15.05 -0.35 -8.20
N ILE A 77 15.50 -1.52 -8.67
CA ILE A 77 14.63 -2.50 -9.33
C ILE A 77 13.56 -3.01 -8.36
N PHE A 78 13.92 -3.32 -7.11
CA PHE A 78 12.97 -3.74 -6.08
C PHE A 78 11.88 -2.69 -5.85
N PHE A 79 12.23 -1.40 -5.74
CA PHE A 79 11.26 -0.32 -5.59
C PHE A 79 10.36 -0.14 -6.81
N ILE A 80 10.91 -0.24 -8.03
CA ILE A 80 10.11 -0.13 -9.26
C ILE A 80 9.12 -1.28 -9.38
N ILE A 81 9.59 -2.52 -9.23
CA ILE A 81 8.75 -3.71 -9.37
C ILE A 81 7.72 -3.77 -8.24
N GLY A 82 8.15 -3.59 -7.00
CA GLY A 82 7.25 -3.59 -5.84
C GLY A 82 6.22 -2.48 -5.93
N GLY A 83 6.64 -1.26 -6.31
CA GLY A 83 5.74 -0.11 -6.48
C GLY A 83 4.72 -0.35 -7.60
N GLY A 84 5.17 -0.93 -8.72
CA GLY A 84 4.31 -1.33 -9.82
C GLY A 84 3.28 -2.40 -9.44
N LEU A 85 3.70 -3.43 -8.71
CA LEU A 85 2.80 -4.49 -8.23
C LEU A 85 1.77 -3.94 -7.22
N GLY A 86 2.22 -3.14 -6.25
CA GLY A 86 1.33 -2.51 -5.28
C GLY A 86 0.28 -1.61 -5.95
N SER A 87 0.71 -0.78 -6.89
CA SER A 87 -0.17 0.09 -7.67
C SER A 87 -1.13 -0.72 -8.55
N GLY A 88 -0.65 -1.80 -9.20
CA GLY A 88 -1.50 -2.68 -10.00
C GLY A 88 -2.60 -3.35 -9.18
N LEU A 89 -2.28 -3.80 -7.95
CA LEU A 89 -3.28 -4.36 -7.03
C LEU A 89 -4.29 -3.31 -6.59
N PHE A 90 -3.88 -2.07 -6.34
CA PHE A 90 -4.81 -0.98 -6.06
C PHE A 90 -5.74 -0.73 -7.23
N THR A 91 -5.21 -0.51 -8.43
CA THR A 91 -6.01 -0.26 -9.63
C THR A 91 -7.01 -1.38 -9.87
N TRP A 92 -6.57 -2.63 -9.78
CA TRP A 92 -7.47 -3.77 -9.94
C TRP A 92 -8.54 -3.82 -8.84
N GLY A 93 -8.14 -3.68 -7.57
CA GLY A 93 -9.08 -3.65 -6.45
C GLY A 93 -10.15 -2.57 -6.61
N TYR A 94 -9.76 -1.34 -6.94
CA TYR A 94 -10.68 -0.24 -7.21
C TYR A 94 -11.58 -0.49 -8.41
N LEU A 95 -11.04 -0.98 -9.53
CA LEU A 95 -11.85 -1.33 -10.70
C LEU A 95 -12.90 -2.41 -10.39
N GLN A 96 -12.55 -3.38 -9.55
CA GLN A 96 -13.47 -4.43 -9.14
C GLN A 96 -14.59 -3.86 -8.27
N ILE A 97 -14.27 -3.01 -7.30
CA ILE A 97 -15.26 -2.33 -6.46
C ILE A 97 -16.16 -1.43 -7.32
N TYR A 98 -15.58 -0.61 -8.20
CA TYR A 98 -16.31 0.29 -9.09
C TYR A 98 -17.30 -0.46 -9.98
N LYS A 99 -16.89 -1.58 -10.59
CA LYS A 99 -17.79 -2.42 -11.41
C LYS A 99 -18.98 -2.96 -10.60
N ILE A 100 -18.77 -3.35 -9.34
CA ILE A 100 -19.83 -3.88 -8.47
C ILE A 100 -20.76 -2.75 -8.03
N ALA A 101 -20.19 -1.64 -7.59
CA ALA A 101 -20.89 -0.42 -7.25
C ALA A 101 -21.83 0.06 -8.37
N ARG A 102 -21.34 0.05 -9.62
CA ARG A 102 -22.14 0.36 -10.81
C ARG A 102 -23.26 -0.66 -11.05
N LYS A 103 -22.99 -1.96 -10.89
CA LYS A 103 -24.02 -3.01 -11.01
C LYS A 103 -25.13 -2.87 -9.97
N LEU A 104 -24.79 -2.44 -8.76
CA LEU A 104 -25.75 -2.23 -7.67
C LEU A 104 -26.50 -0.89 -7.77
N LYS A 105 -26.27 -0.09 -8.83
CA LYS A 105 -26.80 1.28 -8.97
C LYS A 105 -26.54 2.19 -7.77
N LEU A 106 -25.52 1.87 -6.97
CA LEU A 106 -25.12 2.67 -5.80
C LEU A 106 -24.56 4.04 -6.20
N PHE A 107 -24.17 4.19 -7.47
CA PHE A 107 -23.80 5.46 -8.08
C PHE A 107 -24.82 5.77 -9.17
N THR A 108 -25.74 6.67 -8.86
CA THR A 108 -26.64 7.29 -9.83
C THR A 108 -25.85 8.38 -10.54
N ILE A 109 -25.28 8.04 -11.69
CA ILE A 109 -24.91 9.05 -12.72
C ILE A 109 -25.95 8.92 -13.81
#